data_AF-A0A3B0MLV0-F1
#
_entry.id   AF-A0A3B0MLV0-F1
#
_cell.length_a   1.000
_cell.length_b   1.000
_cell.length_c   1.000
_cell.angle_alpha   90.00
_cell.angle_beta   90.00
_cell.angle_gamma   90.00
#
_symmetry.space_group_name_H-M   'P 1'
#
loop_
_entity.id
_entity.type
_entity.pdbx_description
1 polymer ?
#
loop_
_entity_poly.entity_id
_entity_poly.type
_entity_poly.pdbx_seq_one_letter_code
_entity_poly.pdbx_strand_id
1 'polypeptide(L)'
;MLNLLPLRNAANSLLYGKTGLQRIRVGKQAKVIEVDTSSIDEIYSHSRDDVTLHNNFVPLKHKNFMEYKLVAYHLIEAFENPERSFKTTLGGIAFFDKLKNLYSKKMLQTELDALLNMKQTSTSFPIQGKNI
;
A
#
# COMPACT_ATOMS: atom_id res chain seq x y z
N MET A 1 -7.46 3.05 -23.01
CA MET A 1 -8.86 3.12 -22.54
C MET A 1 -9.55 4.36 -23.12
N LEU A 2 -10.87 4.28 -23.32
CA LEU A 2 -11.72 5.40 -23.76
C LEU A 2 -12.38 6.07 -22.54
N ASN A 3 -12.80 7.34 -22.70
CA ASN A 3 -13.48 8.07 -21.64
C ASN A 3 -15.00 7.78 -21.65
N LEU A 4 -15.36 6.53 -21.37
CA LEU A 4 -16.73 6.04 -21.39
C LEU A 4 -17.01 5.25 -20.11
N LEU A 5 -17.62 5.88 -19.11
CA LEU A 5 -18.10 5.20 -17.91
C LEU A 5 -19.56 4.80 -18.09
N PRO A 6 -19.93 3.52 -17.88
CA PRO A 6 -21.30 3.07 -18.03
C PRO A 6 -22.20 3.68 -16.94
N LEU A 7 -23.43 4.04 -17.29
CA LEU A 7 -24.41 4.51 -16.30
C LEU A 7 -24.75 3.39 -15.30
N ARG A 8 -24.85 3.74 -14.01
CA ARG A 8 -25.06 2.81 -12.89
C ARG A 8 -26.53 2.50 -12.59
N ASN A 9 -27.46 3.09 -13.32
CA ASN A 9 -28.89 2.81 -13.14
C ASN A 9 -29.18 1.35 -13.52
N ALA A 10 -30.20 0.76 -12.89
CA ALA A 10 -30.56 -0.65 -13.10
C ALA A 10 -30.93 -0.98 -14.56
N ALA A 11 -31.35 0.03 -15.33
CA ALA A 11 -31.65 -0.12 -16.75
C ALA A 11 -30.41 -0.34 -17.62
N ASN A 12 -29.25 0.22 -17.25
CA ASN A 12 -28.03 0.14 -18.08
C ASN A 12 -27.00 -0.82 -17.49
N SER A 13 -26.84 -0.80 -16.16
CA SER A 13 -25.94 -1.70 -15.42
C SER A 13 -26.73 -2.50 -14.40
N LEU A 14 -27.36 -3.59 -14.87
CA LEU A 14 -28.15 -4.46 -14.01
C LEU A 14 -27.26 -5.08 -12.91
N LEU A 15 -27.76 -5.08 -11.67
CA LEU A 15 -27.07 -5.57 -10.47
C LEU A 15 -25.84 -4.76 -10.01
N TYR A 16 -25.61 -3.56 -10.57
CA TYR A 16 -24.57 -2.66 -10.05
C TYR A 16 -24.78 -2.40 -8.55
N GLY A 17 -23.72 -2.55 -7.75
CA GLY A 17 -23.74 -2.29 -6.31
C GLY A 17 -24.55 -3.28 -5.47
N LYS A 18 -25.05 -4.39 -6.05
CA LYS A 18 -25.67 -5.47 -5.27
C LYS A 18 -24.64 -6.33 -4.53
N THR A 19 -23.40 -6.33 -5.01
CA THR A 19 -22.25 -6.98 -4.38
C THR A 19 -21.19 -5.93 -4.03
N GLY A 20 -20.39 -6.22 -2.99
CA GLY A 20 -19.23 -5.39 -2.61
C GLY A 20 -18.01 -5.56 -3.52
N LEU A 21 -18.13 -6.34 -4.61
CA LEU A 21 -17.06 -6.61 -5.55
C LEU A 21 -17.56 -6.49 -6.98
N GLN A 22 -16.68 -6.05 -7.86
CA GLN A 22 -16.80 -6.18 -9.31
C GLN A 22 -15.66 -7.01 -9.87
N ARG A 23 -15.90 -7.64 -11.02
CA ARG A 23 -14.93 -8.54 -11.65
C ARG A 23 -14.72 -8.15 -13.09
N ILE A 24 -13.46 -8.12 -13.51
CA ILE A 24 -13.06 -7.89 -14.90
C ILE A 24 -12.17 -9.02 -15.40
N ARG A 25 -12.26 -9.31 -16.70
CA ARG A 25 -11.34 -10.23 -17.38
C ARG A 25 -10.32 -9.41 -18.17
N VAL A 26 -9.03 -9.71 -17.97
CA VAL A 26 -7.92 -8.92 -18.52
C VAL A 26 -7.04 -9.75 -19.44
N GLY A 27 -6.70 -9.17 -20.60
CA GLY A 27 -5.77 -9.71 -21.58
C GLY A 27 -6.30 -10.93 -22.35
N LYS A 28 -5.45 -11.50 -23.21
CA LYS A 28 -5.80 -12.65 -24.08
C LYS A 28 -6.13 -13.91 -23.28
N GLN A 29 -5.53 -14.07 -22.11
CA GLN A 29 -5.75 -15.21 -21.21
C GLN A 29 -7.01 -15.06 -20.34
N ALA A 30 -7.74 -13.94 -20.47
CA ALA A 30 -8.96 -13.66 -19.71
C ALA A 30 -8.80 -13.84 -18.18
N LYS A 31 -7.64 -13.41 -17.63
CA LYS A 31 -7.38 -13.48 -16.19
C LYS A 31 -8.41 -12.66 -15.43
N VAL A 32 -8.95 -13.20 -14.35
CA VAL A 32 -9.97 -12.54 -13.53
C VAL A 32 -9.28 -11.66 -12.49
N ILE A 33 -9.70 -10.40 -12.41
CA ILE A 33 -9.31 -9.46 -11.36
C ILE A 33 -10.59 -9.03 -10.64
N GLU A 34 -10.56 -9.11 -9.31
CA GLU A 34 -11.61 -8.60 -8.44
C GLU A 34 -11.23 -7.20 -7.95
N VAL A 35 -12.19 -6.29 -7.96
CA VAL A 35 -12.03 -4.90 -7.55
C VAL A 35 -13.15 -4.56 -6.59
N ASP A 36 -12.83 -3.87 -5.50
CA ASP A 36 -13.83 -3.39 -4.56
C ASP A 36 -14.77 -2.39 -5.26
N THR A 37 -16.08 -2.54 -5.01
CA THR A 37 -17.09 -1.63 -5.54
C THR A 37 -16.84 -0.19 -5.05
N SER A 38 -16.29 -0.02 -3.84
CA SER A 38 -15.99 1.31 -3.28
C SER A 38 -14.98 2.10 -4.14
N SER A 39 -13.93 1.44 -4.62
CA SER A 39 -12.92 2.05 -5.49
C SER A 39 -13.49 2.42 -6.86
N ILE A 40 -14.50 1.68 -7.32
CA ILE A 40 -15.19 1.97 -8.57
C ILE A 40 -16.15 3.14 -8.39
N ASP A 41 -16.86 3.21 -7.27
CA ASP A 41 -17.72 4.34 -6.94
C ASP A 41 -16.95 5.66 -6.81
N GLU A 42 -15.70 5.62 -6.34
CA GLU A 42 -14.80 6.78 -6.36
C GLU A 42 -14.57 7.30 -7.78
N ILE A 43 -14.44 6.42 -8.79
CA ILE A 43 -14.32 6.83 -10.19
C ILE A 43 -15.59 7.57 -10.64
N TYR A 44 -16.77 7.17 -10.18
CA TYR A 44 -18.02 7.86 -10.49
C TYR A 44 -18.14 9.21 -9.81
N SER A 45 -17.42 9.49 -8.71
CA SER A 45 -17.36 10.86 -8.14
C SER A 45 -16.69 11.87 -9.09
N HIS A 46 -15.94 11.37 -10.08
CA HIS A 46 -15.22 12.14 -11.08
C HIS A 46 -15.99 12.28 -12.41
N SER A 47 -17.23 11.77 -12.49
CA SER A 47 -18.05 11.86 -13.69
C SER A 47 -18.48 13.30 -14.00
N ARG A 48 -18.82 13.50 -15.27
CA ARG A 48 -19.50 14.67 -15.78
C ARG A 48 -20.95 14.27 -16.05
N ASP A 49 -21.86 14.80 -15.25
CA ASP A 49 -23.28 14.48 -15.34
C ASP A 49 -24.01 15.36 -16.37
N ASP A 50 -23.33 16.36 -16.91
CA ASP A 50 -23.83 17.30 -17.92
C ASP A 50 -23.82 16.71 -19.35
N VAL A 51 -23.06 15.65 -19.58
CA VAL A 51 -22.87 15.05 -20.91
C VAL A 51 -23.17 13.56 -20.86
N THR A 52 -24.03 13.11 -21.77
CA THR A 52 -24.26 11.69 -22.02
C THR A 52 -23.65 11.30 -23.37
N LEU A 53 -22.96 10.17 -23.39
CA LEU A 53 -22.29 9.62 -24.57
C LEU A 53 -22.91 8.26 -24.90
N HIS A 54 -23.20 8.03 -26.18
CA HIS A 54 -23.76 6.76 -26.66
C HIS A 54 -24.98 6.28 -25.83
N ASN A 55 -25.82 7.22 -25.40
CA ASN A 55 -27.04 7.06 -24.58
C ASN A 55 -26.89 6.37 -23.21
N ASN A 56 -25.79 5.65 -22.97
CA ASN A 56 -25.62 4.75 -21.84
C ASN A 56 -24.36 5.04 -21.02
N PHE A 57 -23.54 6.02 -21.45
CA PHE A 57 -22.27 6.35 -20.81
C PHE A 57 -22.19 7.81 -20.41
N VAL A 58 -21.35 8.08 -19.42
CA VAL A 58 -20.95 9.42 -19.00
C VAL A 58 -19.43 9.53 -19.09
N PRO A 59 -18.87 10.67 -19.51
CA PRO A 59 -17.44 10.87 -19.48
C PRO A 59 -16.95 11.26 -18.08
N LEU A 60 -15.69 10.98 -17.80
CA LEU A 60 -14.95 11.61 -16.71
C LEU A 60 -14.57 13.05 -17.06
N LYS A 61 -14.36 13.88 -16.03
CA LYS A 61 -13.67 15.16 -16.16
C LYS A 61 -12.28 14.94 -16.77
N HIS A 62 -11.88 15.80 -17.70
CA HIS A 62 -10.65 15.59 -18.49
C HIS A 62 -9.39 15.44 -17.63
N LYS A 63 -9.24 16.28 -16.59
CA LYS A 63 -8.15 16.20 -15.63
C LYS A 63 -8.03 14.80 -15.02
N ASN A 64 -9.11 14.29 -14.44
CA ASN A 64 -9.14 13.00 -13.76
C ASN A 64 -8.93 11.85 -14.75
N PHE A 65 -9.53 11.93 -15.94
CA PHE A 65 -9.29 10.95 -17.01
C PHE A 65 -7.81 10.87 -17.41
N MET A 66 -7.14 12.02 -17.51
CA MET A 66 -5.72 12.08 -17.84
C MET A 66 -4.84 11.60 -16.69
N GLU A 67 -5.18 11.91 -15.44
CA GLU A 67 -4.48 11.37 -14.26
C GLU A 67 -4.51 9.83 -14.25
N TYR A 68 -5.68 9.21 -14.46
CA TYR A 68 -5.76 7.74 -14.57
C TYR A 68 -4.92 7.19 -15.73
N LYS A 69 -4.89 7.89 -16.87
CA LYS A 69 -4.05 7.49 -18.01
C LYS A 69 -2.56 7.58 -17.69
N LEU A 70 -2.12 8.62 -17.00
CA LEU A 70 -0.72 8.79 -16.61
C LEU A 70 -0.28 7.70 -15.64
N VAL A 71 -1.11 7.40 -14.63
CA VAL A 71 -0.82 6.29 -13.70
C VAL A 71 -0.71 4.97 -14.45
N ALA A 72 -1.66 4.67 -15.35
CA ALA A 72 -1.61 3.46 -16.15
C ALA A 72 -0.36 3.41 -17.05
N TYR A 73 0.01 4.53 -17.66
CA TYR A 73 1.20 4.66 -18.48
C TYR A 73 2.48 4.38 -17.68
N HIS A 74 2.63 4.97 -16.49
CA HIS A 74 3.79 4.74 -15.65
C HIS A 74 3.91 3.28 -15.17
N LEU A 75 2.78 2.61 -14.90
CA LEU A 75 2.80 1.18 -14.57
C LEU A 75 3.24 0.30 -15.74
N ILE A 76 2.81 0.65 -16.97
CA ILE A 76 3.25 -0.03 -18.19
C ILE A 76 4.75 0.21 -18.43
N GLU A 77 5.19 1.46 -18.36
CA GLU A 77 6.60 1.84 -18.53
C GLU A 77 7.51 1.15 -17.51
N ALA A 78 7.09 1.07 -16.25
CA ALA A 78 7.83 0.39 -15.18
C ALA A 78 7.91 -1.13 -15.39
N PHE A 79 6.88 -1.73 -15.99
CA PHE A 79 6.87 -3.14 -16.35
C PHE A 79 7.78 -3.43 -17.55
N GLU A 80 7.79 -2.56 -18.55
CA GLU A 80 8.63 -2.67 -19.75
C GLU A 80 10.11 -2.43 -19.45
N ASN A 81 10.44 -1.61 -18.45
CA ASN A 81 11.80 -1.23 -18.07
C ASN A 81 12.14 -1.64 -16.62
N PRO A 82 12.28 -2.95 -16.34
CA PRO A 82 12.48 -3.45 -14.97
C PRO A 82 13.78 -2.98 -14.31
N GLU A 83 14.83 -2.73 -15.10
CA GLU A 83 16.14 -2.28 -14.59
C GLU A 83 16.10 -0.85 -14.03
N ARG A 84 15.14 -0.04 -14.48
CA ARG A 84 14.98 1.35 -14.05
C ARG A 84 13.82 1.54 -13.07
N SER A 85 13.01 0.52 -12.85
CA SER A 85 11.85 0.60 -11.99
C SER A 85 12.13 0.15 -10.57
N PHE A 86 11.50 0.80 -9.61
CA PHE A 86 11.54 0.37 -8.23
C PHE A 86 10.65 -0.85 -8.04
N LYS A 87 11.09 -1.81 -7.22
CA LYS A 87 10.29 -2.99 -6.86
C LYS A 87 9.02 -2.65 -6.06
N THR A 88 8.95 -1.44 -5.49
CA THR A 88 7.85 -0.96 -4.66
C THR A 88 7.47 0.44 -5.07
N THR A 89 6.19 0.79 -4.89
CA THR A 89 5.65 2.14 -5.08
C THR A 89 5.88 3.04 -3.86
N LEU A 90 6.37 2.48 -2.74
CA LEU A 90 6.58 3.22 -1.50
C LEU A 90 7.80 4.14 -1.64
N GLY A 91 7.56 5.45 -1.58
CA GLY A 91 8.60 6.47 -1.57
C GLY A 91 9.15 6.76 -0.17
N GLY A 92 10.44 7.07 -0.09
CA GLY A 92 11.02 7.79 1.05
C GLY A 92 10.97 7.07 2.41
N ILE A 93 11.09 5.75 2.43
CA ILE A 93 11.10 4.99 3.68
C ILE A 93 12.38 5.29 4.47
N ALA A 94 12.32 6.26 5.38
CA ALA A 94 13.44 6.75 6.19
C ALA A 94 13.33 6.41 7.69
N PHE A 95 12.38 5.55 8.09
CA PHE A 95 12.14 5.24 9.51
C PHE A 95 12.97 4.07 10.05
N PHE A 96 13.67 3.31 9.19
CA PHE A 96 14.44 2.15 9.62
C PHE A 96 15.59 2.52 10.57
N ASP A 97 16.25 3.65 10.35
CA ASP A 97 17.29 4.13 11.27
C ASP A 97 16.73 4.47 12.64
N LYS A 98 15.52 5.04 12.70
CA LYS A 98 14.82 5.31 13.96
C LYS A 98 14.46 4.02 14.68
N LEU A 99 13.99 3.00 13.96
CA LEU A 99 13.69 1.68 14.51
C LEU A 99 14.95 1.02 15.08
N LYS A 100 16.06 1.04 14.33
CA LYS A 100 17.35 0.52 14.77
C LYS A 100 17.80 1.22 16.05
N ASN A 101 17.74 2.55 16.08
CA ASN A 101 18.15 3.34 17.25
C ASN A 101 17.27 3.06 18.48
N LEU A 102 15.96 2.91 18.29
CA LEU A 102 15.04 2.57 19.37
C LEU A 102 15.37 1.19 19.94
N TYR A 103 15.58 0.20 19.07
CA TYR A 103 15.93 -1.16 19.47
C TYR A 103 17.24 -1.19 20.26
N SER A 104 18.32 -0.59 19.73
CA SER A 104 19.62 -0.56 20.40
C SER A 104 19.57 0.15 21.75
N LYS A 105 18.82 1.25 21.87
CA LYS A 105 18.64 1.94 23.15
C LYS A 105 17.88 1.08 24.15
N LYS A 106 16.84 0.36 23.70
CA LYS A 106 16.06 -0.50 24.60
C LYS A 106 16.88 -1.69 25.10
N MET A 107 17.68 -2.29 24.22
CA MET A 107 18.63 -3.35 24.57
C MET A 107 19.63 -2.88 25.64
N LEU A 108 20.27 -1.73 25.43
CA LEU A 108 21.18 -1.14 26.43
C LEU A 108 20.47 -0.86 27.76
N GLN A 109 19.25 -0.34 27.71
CA GLN A 109 18.46 -0.06 28.91
C GLN A 109 18.21 -1.35 29.71
N THR A 110 17.86 -2.45 29.04
CA THR A 110 17.63 -3.74 29.69
C THR A 110 18.90 -4.37 30.23
N GLU A 111 20.03 -4.23 29.54
CA GLU A 111 21.32 -4.72 30.03
C GLU A 111 21.77 -3.96 31.30
N LEU A 112 21.61 -2.64 31.31
CA LEU A 112 21.92 -1.82 32.48
C LEU A 112 21.00 -2.15 33.66
N ASP A 113 19.70 -2.30 33.42
CA ASP A 113 18.73 -2.66 34.46
C ASP A 113 19.03 -4.05 35.04
N ALA A 114 19.41 -5.02 34.20
CA ALA A 114 19.85 -6.33 34.66
C ALA A 114 21.10 -6.25 35.54
N LEU A 115 22.12 -5.49 35.14
CA LEU A 115 23.35 -5.28 35.92
C LEU A 115 23.09 -4.58 37.26
N LEU A 116 22.22 -3.56 37.29
CA LEU A 116 21.88 -2.84 38.51
C LEU A 116 21.12 -3.71 39.51
N ASN A 117 20.30 -4.64 39.02
CA ASN A 117 19.55 -5.58 39.85
C ASN A 117 20.34 -6.87 40.15
N MET A 118 21.57 -7.03 39.64
CA MET A 118 22.44 -8.14 40.04
C MET A 118 22.88 -7.95 41.49
N LYS A 119 22.51 -8.91 42.34
CA LYS A 119 22.98 -8.97 43.72
C LYS A 119 24.50 -9.11 43.73
N GLN A 120 25.21 -8.13 44.29
CA GLN A 120 26.63 -8.28 44.61
C GLN A 120 26.79 -9.39 45.65
N THR A 121 27.27 -10.54 45.21
CA THR A 121 27.74 -11.59 46.11
C THR A 121 29.12 -11.21 46.61
N SER A 122 29.38 -11.34 47.92
CA SER A 122 30.70 -11.10 48.47
C SER A 122 31.66 -12.14 47.92
N THR A 123 32.57 -11.73 47.03
CA THR A 123 33.62 -12.59 46.53
C THR A 123 34.80 -12.55 47.49
N SER A 124 35.06 -13.66 48.19
CA SER A 124 36.31 -13.85 48.92
C SER A 124 37.40 -14.26 47.92
N PHE A 125 38.41 -13.41 47.77
CA PHE A 125 39.60 -13.76 46.99
C PHE A 125 40.64 -14.40 47.92
N PRO A 126 41.21 -15.57 47.57
CA PRO A 126 42.28 -16.15 48.36
C PRO A 126 43.54 -15.31 48.20
N ILE A 127 44.02 -14.74 49.30
CA ILE A 127 45.28 -14.00 49.36
C ILE A 127 46.28 -14.90 50.10
N GLN A 128 47.44 -15.14 49.49
CA GLN A 128 48.49 -15.97 50.11
C GLN A 128 48.81 -15.45 51.52
N GLY A 129 48.63 -16.32 52.52
CA GLY A 129 48.93 -16.04 53.92
C GLY A 129 47.81 -15.42 54.75
N LYS A 130 46.59 -15.19 54.23
CA LYS A 130 45.47 -14.64 55.03
C LYS A 130 44.13 -15.37 54.95
N ASN A 131 43.91 -16.28 54.00
CA ASN A 131 42.69 -17.09 53.93
C ASN A 131 43.06 -18.59 53.87
N ILE A 132 42.90 -19.29 54.99
CA ILE A 132 42.64 -20.73 55.08
C ILE A 132 41.21 -20.85 55.61
#